data_AF-T1CLN7-F1
#
_entry.id   AF-T1CLN7-F1
#
_cell.length_a   1.000
_cell.length_b   1.000
_cell.length_c   1.000
_cell.angle_alpha   90.00
_cell.angle_beta   90.00
_cell.angle_gamma   90.00
#
_symmetry.space_group_name_H-M   'P 1'
#
loop_
_entity.id
_entity.type
_entity.pdbx_description
1 polymer ?
#
loop_
_entity_poly.entity_id
_entity_poly.type
_entity_poly.pdbx_seq_one_letter_code
_entity_poly.pdbx_strand_id
1 'polypeptide(L)'
;MVNDPGYQQGSGFKYGVNKEKAAIERERLFKIIEDLVLWENTNNEEVLARAREEIVRSWRETCELNKGHPQAAELFNPDKLPAFHDPFAGGGALPLEAQRLGLESYASDLNPVAVTINKAMIEIPPKFAGRTPVGPRIESDRQEKLHEHWSGARGLAEDVRRYGAWMRAEAEKRIGHLYPKIEVTADMAAERPDLKPLVGQKLTVIAWLWARTVKSPNPAFSHADVPLVSTFVLSSKEGKEAYVEPAVDGDSYRFTVKTGTPTEAAKAGTKAVGRGANFACMLSLMPISGDYIKTEGKSGRMGARLMAVVAEGVRGRVYLAPTPEHEAIANEAQPQWRPSGDVPARLTGGTCVPYGLKEWGDLFTPRQLVALTTFSDLVPVAIEKCQQDAIASGIADDGVGLDAGGSGAT
;
A
#
# COMPACT_ATOMS: atom_id res chain seq x y z
N MET A 1 1.32 22.56 -22.21
CA MET A 1 1.63 23.98 -22.52
C MET A 1 2.45 24.03 -23.80
N VAL A 2 1.86 23.58 -24.92
CA VAL A 2 2.45 23.75 -26.25
C VAL A 2 1.37 24.36 -27.12
N ASN A 3 1.69 25.43 -27.84
CA ASN A 3 0.77 26.13 -28.71
C ASN A 3 0.33 25.21 -29.85
N ASP A 4 -0.97 25.17 -30.15
CA ASP A 4 -1.44 24.53 -31.38
C ASP A 4 -1.02 25.40 -32.57
N PRO A 5 -0.16 24.89 -33.49
CA PRO A 5 0.28 25.63 -34.66
C PRO A 5 -0.87 25.99 -35.62
N GLY A 6 -2.07 25.43 -35.41
CA GLY A 6 -3.29 25.70 -36.17
C GLY A 6 -4.27 26.71 -35.56
N TYR A 7 -3.99 27.33 -34.41
CA TYR A 7 -4.96 28.23 -33.75
C TYR A 7 -5.38 29.42 -34.63
N GLN A 8 -6.70 29.63 -34.77
CA GLN A 8 -7.30 30.73 -35.53
C GLN A 8 -7.85 31.78 -34.56
N GLN A 9 -7.58 33.07 -34.85
CA GLN A 9 -8.22 34.19 -34.15
C GLN A 9 -8.90 35.08 -35.21
N GLY A 10 -10.24 35.11 -35.23
CA GLY A 10 -11.01 35.78 -36.28
C GLY A 10 -11.00 35.03 -37.61
N SER A 11 -10.93 35.74 -38.74
CA SER A 11 -10.98 35.17 -40.11
C SER A 11 -9.64 34.66 -40.65
N GLY A 12 -8.59 34.58 -39.82
CA GLY A 12 -7.25 34.15 -40.21
C GLY A 12 -6.53 33.27 -39.18
N PHE A 13 -5.50 32.56 -39.63
CA PHE A 13 -4.55 31.87 -38.74
C PHE A 13 -3.71 32.92 -38.01
N LYS A 14 -3.68 32.90 -36.68
CA LYS A 14 -2.91 33.87 -35.89
C LYS A 14 -1.39 33.75 -36.14
N TYR A 15 -0.93 32.56 -36.51
CA TYR A 15 0.49 32.21 -36.70
C TYR A 15 0.99 32.33 -38.16
N GLY A 16 0.17 32.76 -39.12
CA GLY A 16 0.62 32.93 -40.51
C GLY A 16 1.07 31.65 -41.25
N VAL A 17 0.91 30.46 -40.65
CA VAL A 17 1.21 29.17 -41.26
C VAL A 17 -0.01 28.63 -42.00
N ASN A 18 0.20 28.09 -43.20
CA ASN A 18 -0.85 27.42 -43.97
C ASN A 18 -1.22 26.06 -43.31
N LYS A 19 -2.39 25.52 -43.68
CA LYS A 19 -2.92 24.26 -43.09
C LYS A 19 -1.93 23.10 -43.15
N GLU A 20 -1.18 22.99 -44.24
CA GLU A 20 -0.20 21.92 -44.48
C GLU A 20 0.97 22.01 -43.50
N LYS A 21 1.58 23.19 -43.33
CA LYS A 21 2.65 23.40 -42.34
C LYS A 21 2.17 23.17 -40.90
N ALA A 22 0.95 23.57 -40.58
CA ALA A 22 0.35 23.33 -39.26
C ALA A 22 0.05 21.85 -39.00
N ALA A 23 -0.17 21.03 -40.03
CA ALA A 23 -0.35 19.59 -39.90
C ALA A 23 1.00 18.88 -39.66
N ILE A 24 2.05 19.25 -40.42
CA ILE A 24 3.41 18.72 -40.25
C ILE A 24 3.93 19.01 -38.83
N GLU A 25 3.76 20.24 -38.34
CA GLU A 25 4.21 20.57 -36.98
C GLU A 25 3.40 19.83 -35.91
N ARG A 26 2.09 19.63 -36.12
CA ARG A 26 1.28 18.79 -35.22
C ARG A 26 1.75 17.35 -35.18
N GLU A 27 2.10 16.76 -36.32
CA GLU A 27 2.62 15.39 -36.39
C GLU A 27 3.93 15.27 -35.61
N ARG A 28 4.85 16.24 -35.75
CA ARG A 28 6.08 16.29 -34.96
C ARG A 28 5.80 16.35 -33.45
N LEU A 29 4.86 17.20 -33.03
CA LEU A 29 4.47 17.34 -31.61
C LEU A 29 3.81 16.07 -31.07
N PHE A 30 2.92 15.45 -31.84
CA PHE A 30 2.31 14.17 -31.46
C PHE A 30 3.37 13.08 -31.30
N LYS A 31 4.41 13.08 -32.13
CA LYS A 31 5.47 12.09 -31.99
C LYS A 31 6.19 12.17 -30.63
N ILE A 32 6.40 13.38 -30.10
CA ILE A 32 6.96 13.57 -28.75
C ILE A 32 6.01 13.00 -27.69
N ILE A 33 4.70 13.24 -27.83
CA ILE A 33 3.68 12.76 -26.90
C ILE A 33 3.59 11.22 -26.94
N GLU A 34 3.58 10.62 -28.13
CA GLU A 34 3.59 9.17 -28.32
C GLU A 34 4.77 8.53 -27.58
N ASP A 35 5.98 9.09 -27.76
CA ASP A 35 7.18 8.57 -27.12
C ASP A 35 7.12 8.73 -25.58
N LEU A 36 6.54 9.82 -25.06
CA LEU A 36 6.37 10.06 -23.62
C LEU A 36 5.39 9.09 -22.93
N VAL A 37 4.38 8.59 -23.65
CA VAL A 37 3.33 7.72 -23.09
C VAL A 37 3.81 6.26 -22.92
N LEU A 38 4.89 5.88 -23.61
CA LEU A 38 5.47 4.53 -23.51
C LEU A 38 6.13 4.33 -22.14
N TRP A 39 5.76 3.24 -21.46
CA TRP A 39 6.26 2.90 -20.12
C TRP A 39 7.78 2.80 -20.09
N GLU A 40 8.38 2.24 -21.15
CA GLU A 40 9.81 2.04 -21.32
C GLU A 40 10.59 3.38 -21.34
N ASN A 41 9.92 4.47 -21.73
CA ASN A 41 10.53 5.81 -21.84
C ASN A 41 10.37 6.66 -20.57
N THR A 42 9.79 6.12 -19.49
CA THR A 42 9.50 6.89 -18.25
C THR A 42 10.71 7.63 -17.67
N ASN A 43 11.93 7.09 -17.85
CA ASN A 43 13.19 7.70 -17.40
C ASN A 43 14.18 7.96 -18.56
N ASN A 44 13.69 8.01 -19.80
CA ASN A 44 14.53 8.26 -20.96
C ASN A 44 14.82 9.76 -21.11
N GLU A 45 16.01 10.19 -20.69
CA GLU A 45 16.40 11.60 -20.73
C GLU A 45 16.40 12.21 -22.14
N GLU A 46 16.60 11.43 -23.20
CA GLU A 46 16.52 11.96 -24.57
C GLU A 46 15.08 12.36 -24.92
N VAL A 47 14.09 11.54 -24.53
CA VAL A 47 12.67 11.84 -24.73
C VAL A 47 12.24 13.02 -23.86
N LEU A 48 12.65 13.03 -22.59
CA LEU A 48 12.33 14.11 -21.65
C LEU A 48 12.97 15.44 -22.08
N ALA A 49 14.22 15.43 -22.58
CA ALA A 49 14.90 16.61 -23.08
C ALA A 49 14.16 17.24 -24.27
N ARG A 50 13.77 16.42 -25.26
CA ARG A 50 12.97 16.92 -26.41
C ARG A 50 11.65 17.56 -25.97
N ALA A 51 10.97 16.97 -24.99
CA ALA A 51 9.73 17.53 -24.44
C ALA A 51 9.96 18.85 -23.70
N ARG A 52 10.99 18.93 -22.84
CA ARG A 52 11.38 20.15 -22.12
C ARG A 52 11.74 21.28 -23.07
N GLU A 53 12.55 20.98 -24.10
CA GLU A 53 12.93 21.94 -25.15
C GLU A 53 11.71 22.50 -25.89
N GLU A 54 10.74 21.64 -26.21
CA GLU A 54 9.52 22.06 -26.89
C GLU A 54 8.64 22.96 -26.00
N ILE A 55 8.53 22.64 -24.70
CA ILE A 55 7.82 23.49 -23.73
C ILE A 55 8.47 24.87 -23.66
N VAL A 56 9.81 24.95 -23.58
CA VAL A 56 10.55 26.23 -23.57
C VAL A 56 10.35 27.00 -24.88
N ARG A 57 10.43 26.31 -26.02
CA ARG A 57 10.21 26.91 -27.34
C ARG A 57 8.81 27.52 -27.43
N SER A 58 7.78 26.76 -27.05
CA SER A 58 6.40 27.24 -27.06
C SER A 58 6.18 28.40 -26.09
N TRP A 59 6.83 28.38 -24.92
CA TRP A 59 6.73 29.49 -23.98
C TRP A 59 7.30 30.78 -24.53
N ARG A 60 8.50 30.74 -25.13
CA ARG A 60 9.13 31.91 -25.75
C ARG A 60 8.28 32.51 -26.87
N GLU A 61 7.64 31.67 -27.67
CA GLU A 61 6.69 32.13 -28.69
C GLU A 61 5.48 32.84 -28.04
N THR A 62 4.90 32.25 -26.99
CA THR A 62 3.82 32.88 -26.22
C THR A 62 4.25 34.23 -25.64
N CYS A 63 5.47 34.35 -25.13
CA CYS A 63 6.02 35.60 -24.63
C CYS A 63 6.10 36.68 -25.72
N GLU A 64 6.65 36.33 -26.88
CA GLU A 64 6.79 37.25 -28.01
C GLU A 64 5.43 37.76 -28.50
N LEU A 65 4.42 36.88 -28.56
CA LEU A 65 3.05 37.25 -28.92
C LEU A 65 2.39 38.22 -27.94
N ASN A 66 2.82 38.21 -26.67
CA ASN A 66 2.25 39.02 -25.61
C ASN A 66 3.19 40.16 -25.16
N LYS A 67 4.24 40.47 -25.93
CA LYS A 67 5.20 41.54 -25.60
C LYS A 67 4.57 42.93 -25.41
N GLY A 68 3.39 43.16 -26.01
CA GLY A 68 2.63 44.40 -25.86
C GLY A 68 1.69 44.44 -24.64
N HIS A 69 1.63 43.37 -23.83
CA HIS A 69 0.77 43.31 -22.65
C HIS A 69 1.30 44.29 -21.57
N PRO A 70 0.44 45.06 -20.87
CA PRO A 70 0.88 46.01 -19.84
C PRO A 70 1.73 45.40 -18.72
N GLN A 71 1.54 44.10 -18.46
CA GLN A 71 2.31 43.31 -17.48
C GLN A 71 3.23 42.26 -18.14
N ALA A 72 3.68 42.47 -19.38
CA ALA A 72 4.48 41.49 -20.13
C ALA A 72 5.75 41.05 -19.38
N ALA A 73 6.43 41.98 -18.71
CA ALA A 73 7.64 41.68 -17.94
C ALA A 73 7.41 40.70 -16.78
N GLU A 74 6.19 40.65 -16.22
CA GLU A 74 5.82 39.78 -15.11
C GLU A 74 5.19 38.48 -15.60
N LEU A 75 4.17 38.58 -16.47
CA LEU A 75 3.35 37.44 -16.88
C LEU A 75 3.91 36.65 -18.06
N PHE A 76 4.83 37.25 -18.84
CA PHE A 76 5.32 36.70 -20.11
C PHE A 76 6.84 36.81 -20.20
N ASN A 77 7.55 36.48 -19.12
CA ASN A 77 9.00 36.49 -19.08
C ASN A 77 9.59 35.27 -19.86
N PRO A 78 10.36 35.49 -20.95
CA PRO A 78 10.88 34.39 -21.79
C PRO A 78 11.96 33.54 -21.11
N ASP A 79 12.55 34.02 -20.02
CA ASP A 79 13.59 33.34 -19.25
C ASP A 79 13.03 32.59 -18.03
N LYS A 80 11.73 32.76 -17.72
CA LYS A 80 11.06 32.08 -16.61
C LYS A 80 9.79 31.38 -17.09
N LEU A 81 9.80 30.05 -17.07
CA LEU A 81 8.59 29.25 -17.34
C LEU A 81 7.50 29.56 -16.30
N PRO A 82 6.22 29.52 -16.70
CA PRO A 82 5.12 29.61 -15.74
C PRO A 82 5.15 28.39 -14.82
N ALA A 83 4.83 28.60 -13.55
CA ALA A 83 4.70 27.51 -12.61
C ALA A 83 3.41 26.70 -12.87
N PHE A 84 3.49 25.39 -12.66
CA PHE A 84 2.34 24.49 -12.67
C PHE A 84 1.66 24.53 -11.31
N HIS A 85 0.34 24.71 -11.28
CA HIS A 85 -0.44 24.76 -10.05
C HIS A 85 -1.54 23.69 -10.08
N ASP A 86 -1.55 22.81 -9.09
CA ASP A 86 -2.60 21.81 -8.89
C ASP A 86 -3.20 21.94 -7.48
N PRO A 87 -4.35 22.64 -7.34
CA PRO A 87 -4.94 22.89 -6.03
C PRO A 87 -5.64 21.67 -5.41
N PHE A 88 -5.77 20.55 -6.15
CA PHE A 88 -6.45 19.32 -5.73
C PHE A 88 -5.61 18.10 -6.13
N ALA A 89 -4.34 18.12 -5.75
CA ALA A 89 -3.32 17.25 -6.31
C ALA A 89 -3.52 15.76 -5.98
N GLY A 90 -4.28 15.42 -4.94
CA GLY A 90 -4.48 14.05 -4.50
C GLY A 90 -3.14 13.33 -4.31
N GLY A 91 -2.92 12.25 -5.07
CA GLY A 91 -1.67 11.49 -5.03
C GLY A 91 -0.45 12.16 -5.67
N GLY A 92 -0.60 13.32 -6.32
CA GLY A 92 0.53 14.10 -6.84
C GLY A 92 1.05 13.70 -8.23
N ALA A 93 0.31 12.89 -8.98
CA ALA A 93 0.76 12.42 -10.30
C ALA A 93 0.99 13.56 -11.30
N LEU A 94 0.09 14.55 -11.35
CA LEU A 94 0.20 15.72 -12.24
C LEU A 94 1.38 16.64 -11.88
N PRO A 95 1.55 17.10 -10.62
CA PRO A 95 2.70 17.92 -10.25
C PRO A 95 4.03 17.17 -10.37
N LEU A 96 4.08 15.85 -10.13
CA LEU A 96 5.28 15.05 -10.37
C LEU A 96 5.65 15.04 -11.86
N GLU A 97 4.68 14.85 -12.75
CA GLU A 97 4.92 14.86 -14.19
C GLU A 97 5.35 16.24 -14.67
N ALA A 98 4.73 17.30 -14.17
CA ALA A 98 5.13 18.68 -14.48
C ALA A 98 6.59 18.94 -14.07
N GLN A 99 7.00 18.51 -12.87
CA GLN A 99 8.38 18.58 -12.42
C GLN A 99 9.32 17.76 -13.33
N ARG A 100 8.91 16.55 -13.73
CA ARG A 100 9.68 15.71 -14.67
C ARG A 100 9.89 16.40 -16.01
N LEU A 101 8.91 17.17 -16.47
CA LEU A 101 8.95 17.99 -17.68
C LEU A 101 9.59 19.38 -17.49
N GLY A 102 10.23 19.62 -16.34
CA GLY A 102 11.03 20.82 -16.09
C GLY A 102 10.26 22.03 -15.58
N LEU A 103 9.02 21.85 -15.13
CA LEU A 103 8.19 22.93 -14.59
C LEU A 103 8.33 23.02 -13.07
N GLU A 104 8.45 24.24 -12.57
CA GLU A 104 8.23 24.51 -11.15
C GLU A 104 6.79 24.17 -10.80
N SER A 105 6.57 23.30 -9.80
CA SER A 105 5.26 22.72 -9.52
C SER A 105 4.82 23.02 -8.09
N TYR A 106 3.61 23.56 -7.96
CA TYR A 106 2.95 23.86 -6.70
C TYR A 106 1.68 23.02 -6.59
N ALA A 107 1.58 22.26 -5.50
CA ALA A 107 0.48 21.34 -5.25
C ALA A 107 -0.15 21.63 -3.89
N SER A 108 -1.48 21.57 -3.82
CA SER A 108 -2.20 21.56 -2.54
C SER A 108 -3.28 20.49 -2.53
N ASP A 109 -3.72 20.11 -1.33
CA ASP A 109 -4.88 19.26 -1.13
C ASP A 109 -5.48 19.56 0.25
N LEU A 110 -6.79 19.33 0.40
CA LEU A 110 -7.45 19.43 1.71
C LEU A 110 -7.07 18.26 2.62
N ASN A 111 -6.81 17.08 2.04
CA ASN A 111 -6.44 15.89 2.79
C ASN A 111 -4.95 15.95 3.18
N PRO A 112 -4.60 15.97 4.49
CA PRO A 112 -3.21 16.03 4.92
C PRO A 112 -2.38 14.80 4.51
N VAL A 113 -3.02 13.64 4.29
CA VAL A 113 -2.35 12.45 3.76
C VAL A 113 -1.89 12.69 2.32
N ALA A 114 -2.75 13.30 1.49
CA ALA A 114 -2.39 13.69 0.14
C ALA A 114 -1.21 14.68 0.14
N VAL A 115 -1.27 15.72 0.98
CA VAL A 115 -0.16 16.68 1.13
C VAL A 115 1.14 15.98 1.52
N THR A 116 1.09 15.04 2.46
CA THR A 116 2.28 14.28 2.91
C THR A 116 2.88 13.45 1.79
N ILE A 117 2.05 12.78 0.98
CA ILE A 117 2.50 12.01 -0.19
C ILE A 117 3.18 12.93 -1.21
N ASN A 118 2.60 14.09 -1.51
CA ASN A 118 3.20 15.07 -2.41
C ASN A 118 4.56 15.57 -1.90
N LYS A 119 4.68 15.86 -0.59
CA LYS A 119 5.97 16.24 0.02
C LYS A 119 7.02 15.13 -0.16
N ALA A 120 6.66 13.89 0.17
CA ALA A 120 7.56 12.75 0.10
C ALA A 120 7.99 12.40 -1.34
N MET A 121 7.12 12.62 -2.33
CA MET A 121 7.38 12.24 -3.72
C MET A 121 7.97 13.36 -4.59
N ILE A 122 7.67 14.63 -4.30
CA ILE A 122 7.93 15.76 -5.21
C ILE A 122 8.83 16.81 -4.57
N GLU A 123 8.55 17.21 -3.32
CA GLU A 123 9.25 18.33 -2.67
C GLU A 123 10.59 17.91 -2.04
N ILE A 124 10.59 16.79 -1.32
CA ILE A 124 11.75 16.34 -0.53
C ILE A 124 12.84 15.72 -1.43
N PRO A 125 12.56 14.77 -2.34
CA PRO A 125 13.62 14.05 -3.05
C PRO A 125 14.62 14.93 -3.83
N PRO A 126 14.20 16.01 -4.54
CA PRO A 126 15.15 16.90 -5.22
C PRO A 126 16.15 17.58 -4.29
N LYS A 127 15.79 17.85 -3.03
CA LYS A 127 16.69 18.46 -2.03
C LYS A 127 17.87 17.54 -1.66
N PHE A 128 17.72 16.23 -1.93
CA PHE A 128 18.73 15.20 -1.72
C PHE A 128 19.39 14.72 -3.03
N ALA A 129 19.15 15.42 -4.14
CA ALA A 129 19.71 15.03 -5.43
C ALA A 129 21.24 14.98 -5.39
N GLY A 130 21.83 13.87 -5.84
CA GLY A 130 23.29 13.71 -5.87
C GLY A 130 23.92 13.35 -4.52
N ARG A 131 23.15 13.28 -3.43
CA ARG A 131 23.69 12.93 -2.10
C ARG A 131 23.96 11.43 -2.00
N THR A 132 25.05 11.08 -1.31
CA THR A 132 25.39 9.69 -0.98
C THR A 132 24.56 9.23 0.21
N PRO A 133 24.07 7.97 0.24
CA PRO A 133 23.32 7.43 1.38
C PRO A 133 24.20 7.33 2.63
N VAL A 134 23.63 7.68 3.78
CA VAL A 134 24.31 7.67 5.09
C VAL A 134 23.94 6.45 5.94
N GLY A 135 22.82 5.78 5.64
CA GLY A 135 22.31 4.67 6.40
C GLY A 135 23.22 3.44 6.39
N PRO A 136 23.07 2.56 7.38
CA PRO A 136 23.90 1.38 7.54
C PRO A 136 23.71 0.41 6.37
N ARG A 137 24.81 -0.12 5.81
CA ARG A 137 24.74 -1.15 4.78
C ARG A 137 24.04 -2.39 5.32
N ILE A 138 23.22 -3.03 4.48
CA ILE A 138 22.52 -4.26 4.86
C ILE A 138 23.50 -5.43 4.70
N GLU A 139 23.66 -6.26 5.74
CA GLU A 139 24.62 -7.37 5.75
C GLU A 139 24.43 -8.36 4.58
N SER A 140 23.20 -8.52 4.08
CA SER A 140 22.89 -9.38 2.94
C SER A 140 23.28 -8.80 1.58
N ASP A 141 23.64 -7.50 1.51
CA ASP A 141 24.07 -6.87 0.28
C ASP A 141 25.49 -7.37 -0.08
N ARG A 142 25.56 -8.33 -1.00
CA ARG A 142 26.82 -8.82 -1.57
C ARG A 142 27.51 -7.82 -2.52
N GLN A 143 27.10 -6.55 -2.51
CA GLN A 143 27.67 -5.51 -3.36
C GLN A 143 29.02 -5.03 -2.81
N GLU A 144 30.03 -5.88 -2.99
CA GLU A 144 31.42 -5.43 -2.97
C GLU A 144 31.75 -4.77 -4.33
N LYS A 145 32.11 -3.48 -4.29
CA LYS A 145 33.05 -2.83 -5.24
C LYS A 145 32.58 -2.50 -6.67
N LEU A 146 31.34 -2.06 -6.88
CA LEU A 146 31.06 -1.19 -8.05
C LEU A 146 31.01 0.27 -7.62
N HIS A 147 31.48 1.17 -8.49
CA HIS A 147 31.27 2.60 -8.30
C HIS A 147 29.77 2.89 -8.29
N GLU A 148 29.23 3.18 -7.11
CA GLU A 148 27.82 3.53 -6.92
C GLU A 148 27.60 4.97 -7.40
N HIS A 149 26.79 5.13 -8.45
CA HIS A 149 26.44 6.45 -9.00
C HIS A 149 25.13 6.95 -8.37
N TRP A 150 25.24 7.93 -7.47
CA TRP A 150 24.13 8.51 -6.70
C TRP A 150 23.42 9.67 -7.40
N SER A 151 23.18 9.58 -8.71
CA SER A 151 22.44 10.62 -9.44
C SER A 151 21.00 10.75 -8.98
N GLY A 152 20.49 11.99 -8.98
CA GLY A 152 19.11 12.30 -8.60
C GLY A 152 18.82 11.81 -7.17
N ALA A 153 17.61 11.30 -6.93
CA ALA A 153 17.18 10.86 -5.61
C ALA A 153 17.65 9.44 -5.21
N ARG A 154 18.59 8.83 -5.95
CA ARG A 154 19.01 7.43 -5.70
C ARG A 154 19.62 7.21 -4.31
N GLY A 155 20.41 8.16 -3.81
CA GLY A 155 20.97 8.07 -2.47
C GLY A 155 19.89 8.08 -1.39
N LEU A 156 18.91 8.99 -1.49
CA LEU A 156 17.77 9.00 -0.57
C LEU A 156 16.94 7.71 -0.65
N ALA A 157 16.67 7.20 -1.84
CA ALA A 157 15.96 5.93 -2.01
C ALA A 157 16.69 4.75 -1.37
N GLU A 158 18.03 4.76 -1.44
CA GLU A 158 18.87 3.77 -0.80
C GLU A 158 18.85 3.90 0.73
N ASP A 159 18.84 5.12 1.28
CA ASP A 159 18.65 5.34 2.71
C ASP A 159 17.29 4.82 3.19
N VAL A 160 16.20 5.11 2.46
CA VAL A 160 14.86 4.57 2.77
C VAL A 160 14.89 3.04 2.83
N ARG A 161 15.60 2.38 1.90
CA ARG A 161 15.76 0.92 1.90
C ARG A 161 16.55 0.43 3.13
N ARG A 162 17.68 1.07 3.45
CA ARG A 162 18.56 0.68 4.57
C ARG A 162 17.87 0.85 5.92
N TYR A 163 17.27 2.01 6.17
CA TYR A 163 16.54 2.27 7.41
C TYR A 163 15.25 1.45 7.50
N GLY A 164 14.57 1.18 6.37
CA GLY A 164 13.44 0.26 6.33
C GLY A 164 13.83 -1.17 6.73
N ALA A 165 14.98 -1.65 6.27
CA ALA A 165 15.49 -2.97 6.66
C ALA A 165 15.93 -3.01 8.13
N TRP A 166 16.59 -1.97 8.62
CA TRP A 166 16.91 -1.83 10.04
C TRP A 166 15.66 -1.83 10.91
N MET A 167 14.65 -1.03 10.55
CA MET A 167 13.38 -0.95 11.27
C MET A 167 12.65 -2.29 11.27
N ARG A 168 12.66 -3.02 10.16
CA ARG A 168 12.12 -4.38 10.08
C ARG A 168 12.85 -5.32 11.06
N ALA A 169 14.18 -5.29 11.09
CA ALA A 169 14.96 -6.14 11.99
C ALA A 169 14.69 -5.81 13.47
N GLU A 170 14.56 -4.53 13.81
CA GLU A 170 14.17 -4.11 15.17
C GLU A 170 12.74 -4.52 15.53
N ALA A 171 11.79 -4.42 14.59
CA ALA A 171 10.44 -4.93 14.79
C ALA A 171 10.46 -6.46 15.00
N GLU A 172 11.22 -7.20 14.20
CA GLU A 172 11.35 -8.66 14.35
C GLU A 172 11.91 -9.05 15.73
N LYS A 173 12.88 -8.31 16.27
CA LYS A 173 13.37 -8.51 17.65
C LYS A 173 12.26 -8.29 18.70
N ARG A 174 11.44 -7.25 18.52
CA ARG A 174 10.41 -6.84 19.50
C ARG A 174 9.17 -7.74 19.47
N ILE A 175 8.68 -8.07 18.27
CA ILE A 175 7.38 -8.74 18.09
C ILE A 175 7.45 -10.02 17.27
N GLY A 176 8.62 -10.44 16.78
CA GLY A 176 8.75 -11.61 15.91
C GLY A 176 8.25 -12.92 16.53
N HIS A 177 8.26 -13.02 17.86
CA HIS A 177 7.68 -14.16 18.58
C HIS A 177 6.16 -14.32 18.34
N LEU A 178 5.44 -13.24 17.99
CA LEU A 178 4.01 -13.27 17.61
C LEU A 178 3.77 -13.71 16.16
N TYR A 179 4.84 -13.90 15.39
CA TYR A 179 4.85 -14.25 13.96
C TYR A 179 5.72 -15.49 13.70
N PRO A 180 5.40 -16.63 14.34
CA PRO A 180 6.19 -17.84 14.18
C PRO A 180 6.14 -18.33 12.72
N LYS A 181 7.25 -18.94 12.29
CA LYS A 181 7.26 -19.76 11.07
C LYS A 181 6.46 -21.04 11.29
N ILE A 182 6.00 -21.65 10.20
CA ILE A 182 5.28 -22.92 10.22
C ILE A 182 6.13 -24.02 9.60
N GLU A 183 6.29 -25.15 10.30
CA GLU A 183 6.99 -26.31 9.78
C GLU A 183 6.04 -27.22 8.99
N VAL A 184 6.42 -27.61 7.79
CA VAL A 184 5.63 -28.56 7.00
C VAL A 184 5.93 -29.98 7.48
N THR A 185 4.95 -30.63 8.10
CA THR A 185 5.11 -31.98 8.62
C THR A 185 4.77 -33.05 7.57
N ALA A 186 5.19 -34.29 7.81
CA ALA A 186 4.82 -35.43 6.96
C ALA A 186 3.30 -35.64 6.91
N ASP A 187 2.61 -35.45 8.04
CA ASP A 187 1.15 -35.58 8.14
C ASP A 187 0.43 -34.53 7.29
N MET A 188 0.91 -33.28 7.29
CA MET A 188 0.37 -32.23 6.41
C MET A 188 0.51 -32.61 4.92
N ALA A 189 1.61 -33.28 4.55
CA ALA A 189 1.90 -33.67 3.17
C ALA A 189 1.25 -34.99 2.73
N ALA A 190 0.63 -35.75 3.64
CA ALA A 190 0.08 -37.08 3.36
C ALA A 190 -0.90 -37.09 2.16
N GLU A 191 -1.83 -36.14 2.16
CA GLU A 191 -2.82 -35.94 1.08
C GLU A 191 -2.55 -34.71 0.21
N ARG A 192 -1.37 -34.09 0.36
CA ARG A 192 -1.02 -32.81 -0.28
C ARG A 192 0.29 -32.93 -1.06
N PRO A 193 0.23 -33.39 -2.32
CA PRO A 193 1.42 -33.56 -3.17
C PRO A 193 2.26 -32.29 -3.32
N ASP A 194 1.62 -31.12 -3.26
CA ASP A 194 2.27 -29.82 -3.32
C ASP A 194 3.17 -29.52 -2.10
N LEU A 195 2.90 -30.16 -0.95
CA LEU A 195 3.68 -30.01 0.28
C LEU A 195 4.84 -31.00 0.41
N LYS A 196 4.83 -32.12 -0.34
CA LYS A 196 5.88 -33.16 -0.25
C LYS A 196 7.30 -32.61 -0.41
N PRO A 197 7.60 -31.70 -1.35
CA PRO A 197 8.95 -31.14 -1.47
C PRO A 197 9.36 -30.22 -0.30
N LEU A 198 8.40 -29.82 0.53
CA LEU A 198 8.58 -28.85 1.61
C LEU A 198 8.66 -29.50 2.99
N VAL A 199 8.46 -30.83 3.10
CA VAL A 199 8.49 -31.53 4.40
C VAL A 199 9.79 -31.26 5.15
N GLY A 200 9.67 -30.89 6.43
CA GLY A 200 10.77 -30.49 7.31
C GLY A 200 11.23 -29.04 7.17
N GLN A 201 10.72 -28.29 6.18
CA GLN A 201 11.06 -26.87 6.01
C GLN A 201 10.19 -26.00 6.91
N LYS A 202 10.81 -24.96 7.49
CA LYS A 202 10.13 -23.89 8.23
C LYS A 202 9.84 -22.73 7.31
N LEU A 203 8.58 -22.57 6.93
CA LEU A 203 8.13 -21.54 5.99
C LEU A 203 7.77 -20.25 6.73
N THR A 204 8.10 -19.11 6.10
CA THR A 204 7.67 -17.79 6.58
C THR A 204 6.16 -17.67 6.39
N VAL A 205 5.45 -17.34 7.46
CA VAL A 205 4.00 -17.10 7.40
C VAL A 205 3.76 -15.65 7.00
N ILE A 206 2.96 -15.46 5.96
CA ILE A 206 2.69 -14.15 5.36
C ILE A 206 1.25 -13.67 5.61
N ALA A 207 0.34 -14.57 5.97
CA ALA A 207 -1.00 -14.20 6.43
C ALA A 207 -1.65 -15.28 7.30
N TRP A 208 -2.55 -14.85 8.17
CA TRP A 208 -3.50 -15.69 8.90
C TRP A 208 -4.91 -15.27 8.50
N LEU A 209 -5.75 -16.23 8.11
CA LEU A 209 -7.11 -15.96 7.70
C LEU A 209 -8.07 -16.37 8.82
N TRP A 210 -8.86 -15.43 9.30
CA TRP A 210 -9.71 -15.59 10.49
C TRP A 210 -11.18 -15.43 10.14
N ALA A 211 -12.03 -16.23 10.77
CA ALA A 211 -13.48 -16.02 10.81
C ALA A 211 -13.86 -15.27 12.07
N ARG A 212 -14.81 -14.34 12.00
CA ARG A 212 -15.54 -13.89 13.20
C ARG A 212 -16.45 -15.01 13.68
N THR A 213 -16.61 -15.14 14.99
CA THR A 213 -17.48 -16.16 15.59
C THR A 213 -18.54 -15.57 16.49
N VAL A 214 -19.64 -16.29 16.68
CA VAL A 214 -20.66 -16.03 17.71
C VAL A 214 -21.07 -17.35 18.36
N LYS A 215 -21.69 -17.32 19.55
CA LYS A 215 -22.23 -18.55 20.15
C LYS A 215 -23.35 -19.15 19.30
N SER A 216 -23.51 -20.47 19.36
CA SER A 216 -24.63 -21.13 18.70
C SER A 216 -25.97 -20.69 19.33
N PRO A 217 -27.00 -20.35 18.54
CA PRO A 217 -28.34 -20.11 19.06
C PRO A 217 -29.04 -21.40 19.52
N ASN A 218 -28.50 -22.57 19.17
CA ASN A 218 -29.02 -23.84 19.63
C ASN A 218 -28.48 -24.13 21.05
N PRO A 219 -29.35 -24.29 22.07
CA PRO A 219 -28.93 -24.55 23.45
C PRO A 219 -27.98 -25.75 23.61
N ALA A 220 -28.15 -26.81 22.80
CA ALA A 220 -27.29 -28.00 22.83
C ALA A 220 -25.83 -27.71 22.46
N PHE A 221 -25.58 -26.65 21.67
CA PHE A 221 -24.25 -26.23 21.22
C PHE A 221 -23.89 -24.83 21.71
N SER A 222 -24.54 -24.34 22.77
CA SER A 222 -24.35 -22.99 23.31
C SER A 222 -22.91 -22.69 23.73
N HIS A 223 -22.10 -23.72 23.99
CA HIS A 223 -20.67 -23.60 24.28
C HIS A 223 -19.84 -23.29 23.04
N ALA A 224 -20.28 -23.69 21.84
CA ALA A 224 -19.51 -23.64 20.61
C ALA A 224 -19.51 -22.24 19.97
N ASP A 225 -18.33 -21.82 19.52
CA ASP A 225 -18.11 -20.61 18.73
C ASP A 225 -18.28 -20.91 17.25
N VAL A 226 -19.40 -20.49 16.66
CA VAL A 226 -19.74 -20.75 15.27
C VAL A 226 -19.10 -19.70 14.35
N PRO A 227 -18.36 -20.11 13.31
CA PRO A 227 -17.70 -19.20 12.38
C PRO A 227 -18.69 -18.64 11.35
N LEU A 228 -18.64 -17.31 11.18
CA LEU A 228 -19.45 -16.54 10.22
C LEU A 228 -18.63 -16.31 8.94
N VAL A 229 -18.73 -17.24 7.99
CA VAL A 229 -17.86 -17.28 6.81
C VAL A 229 -18.70 -17.19 5.55
N SER A 230 -18.46 -16.17 4.73
CA SER A 230 -19.21 -15.95 3.50
C SER A 230 -18.76 -16.84 2.34
N THR A 231 -17.53 -17.34 2.41
CA THR A 231 -16.90 -18.29 1.48
C THR A 231 -15.68 -18.91 2.15
N PHE A 232 -15.47 -20.21 1.95
CA PHE A 232 -14.27 -20.94 2.36
C PHE A 232 -13.19 -20.98 1.27
N VAL A 233 -13.42 -20.34 0.11
CA VAL A 233 -12.44 -20.29 -0.99
C VAL A 233 -11.25 -19.41 -0.60
N LEU A 234 -10.04 -19.97 -0.65
CA LEU A 234 -8.79 -19.27 -0.35
C LEU A 234 -8.09 -18.72 -1.60
N SER A 235 -8.23 -19.43 -2.72
CA SER A 235 -7.72 -19.04 -4.04
C SER A 235 -8.63 -19.63 -5.11
N SER A 236 -9.06 -18.78 -6.05
CA SER A 236 -9.81 -19.14 -7.25
C SER A 236 -8.96 -19.11 -8.52
N LYS A 237 -7.64 -18.89 -8.40
CA LYS A 237 -6.74 -18.83 -9.53
C LYS A 237 -6.56 -20.22 -10.12
N GLU A 238 -6.79 -20.35 -11.43
CA GLU A 238 -6.64 -21.60 -12.16
C GLU A 238 -5.25 -22.22 -11.96
N GLY A 239 -5.23 -23.51 -11.62
CA GLY A 239 -4.02 -24.28 -11.30
C GLY A 239 -3.38 -23.94 -9.95
N LYS A 240 -3.99 -23.06 -9.15
CA LYS A 240 -3.58 -22.68 -7.79
C LYS A 240 -4.79 -22.57 -6.86
N GLU A 241 -5.83 -23.34 -7.11
CA GLU A 241 -7.05 -23.33 -6.32
C GLU A 241 -6.82 -23.96 -4.95
N ALA A 242 -7.39 -23.33 -3.93
CA ALA A 242 -7.36 -23.84 -2.56
C ALA A 242 -8.62 -23.37 -1.81
N TYR A 243 -9.10 -24.19 -0.88
CA TYR A 243 -10.25 -23.88 -0.05
C TYR A 243 -10.14 -24.53 1.32
N VAL A 244 -10.84 -23.95 2.29
CA VAL A 244 -11.03 -24.52 3.62
C VAL A 244 -12.14 -25.56 3.56
N GLU A 245 -11.91 -26.74 4.11
CA GLU A 245 -12.93 -27.76 4.31
C GLU A 245 -13.15 -27.97 5.81
N PRO A 246 -14.29 -27.52 6.36
CA PRO A 246 -14.62 -27.77 7.75
C PRO A 246 -14.97 -29.25 7.97
N ALA A 247 -14.40 -29.85 9.02
CA ALA A 247 -14.75 -31.17 9.50
C ALA A 247 -15.44 -31.04 10.86
N VAL A 248 -16.68 -31.53 10.95
CA VAL A 248 -17.47 -31.57 12.19
C VAL A 248 -17.23 -32.92 12.87
N ASP A 249 -16.96 -32.88 14.17
CA ASP A 249 -16.74 -34.06 15.02
C ASP A 249 -17.53 -33.90 16.32
N GLY A 250 -18.68 -34.57 16.40
CA GLY A 250 -19.61 -34.45 17.52
C GLY A 250 -20.14 -33.03 17.71
N ASP A 251 -19.78 -32.42 18.83
CA ASP A 251 -20.12 -31.04 19.22
C ASP A 251 -19.03 -30.01 18.89
N SER A 252 -18.01 -30.42 18.14
CA SER A 252 -16.85 -29.60 17.80
C SER A 252 -16.59 -29.58 16.28
N TYR A 253 -15.70 -28.69 15.85
CA TYR A 253 -15.24 -28.65 14.46
C TYR A 253 -13.76 -28.25 14.36
N ARG A 254 -13.15 -28.65 13.25
CA ARG A 254 -11.83 -28.21 12.81
C ARG A 254 -11.84 -27.78 11.36
N PHE A 255 -10.94 -26.88 10.99
CA PHE A 255 -10.73 -26.52 9.60
C PHE A 255 -9.56 -27.30 9.03
N THR A 256 -9.73 -27.78 7.80
CA THR A 256 -8.64 -28.35 7.00
C THR A 256 -8.50 -27.54 5.71
N VAL A 257 -7.39 -27.68 5.00
CA VAL A 257 -7.18 -26.99 3.72
C VAL A 257 -6.96 -28.02 2.62
N LYS A 258 -7.78 -27.91 1.58
CA LYS A 258 -7.73 -28.73 0.37
C LYS A 258 -7.26 -27.89 -0.82
N THR A 259 -6.59 -28.53 -1.76
CA THR A 259 -6.17 -27.95 -3.05
C THR A 259 -7.04 -28.49 -4.19
N GLY A 260 -7.18 -27.70 -5.25
CA GLY A 260 -8.04 -28.03 -6.40
C GLY A 260 -9.38 -27.31 -6.34
N THR A 261 -10.26 -27.66 -7.28
CA THR A 261 -11.51 -26.95 -7.52
C THR A 261 -12.38 -26.86 -6.26
N PRO A 262 -12.75 -25.65 -5.80
CA PRO A 262 -13.61 -25.50 -4.63
C PRO A 262 -15.00 -26.09 -4.85
N THR A 263 -15.49 -26.80 -3.84
CA THR A 263 -16.85 -27.37 -3.82
C THR A 263 -17.92 -26.27 -3.72
N GLU A 264 -19.16 -26.59 -4.08
CA GLU A 264 -20.29 -25.65 -3.88
C GLU A 264 -20.49 -25.30 -2.40
N ALA A 265 -20.25 -26.25 -1.49
CA ALA A 265 -20.26 -26.00 -0.05
C ALA A 265 -19.17 -25.00 0.36
N ALA A 266 -17.94 -25.13 -0.18
CA ALA A 266 -16.87 -24.18 0.08
C ALA A 266 -17.22 -22.77 -0.43
N LYS A 267 -17.83 -22.65 -1.61
CA LYS A 267 -18.29 -21.35 -2.16
C LYS A 267 -19.38 -20.71 -1.31
N ALA A 268 -20.28 -21.51 -0.76
CA ALA A 268 -21.39 -21.04 0.07
C ALA A 268 -20.95 -20.57 1.47
N GLY A 269 -19.83 -21.12 1.99
CA GLY A 269 -19.39 -20.82 3.36
C GLY A 269 -20.39 -21.35 4.39
N THR A 270 -20.62 -20.59 5.46
CA THR A 270 -21.67 -20.84 6.46
C THR A 270 -22.91 -19.97 6.23
N LYS A 271 -23.11 -19.40 5.04
CA LYS A 271 -24.32 -18.61 4.75
C LYS A 271 -25.58 -19.48 4.83
N ALA A 272 -26.62 -18.95 5.46
CA ALA A 272 -27.94 -19.58 5.40
C ALA A 272 -28.61 -19.36 4.03
N VAL A 273 -29.46 -20.30 3.62
CA VAL A 273 -30.28 -20.16 2.41
C VAL A 273 -31.30 -19.03 2.63
N GLY A 274 -31.31 -18.01 1.74
CA GLY A 274 -32.24 -16.89 1.81
C GLY A 274 -31.60 -15.52 1.50
N ARG A 275 -32.35 -14.43 1.75
CA ARG A 275 -31.86 -13.05 1.59
C ARG A 275 -31.35 -12.50 2.92
N GLY A 276 -30.22 -11.78 2.90
CA GLY A 276 -29.67 -11.05 4.05
C GLY A 276 -28.34 -11.61 4.58
N ALA A 277 -27.81 -10.99 5.63
CA ALA A 277 -26.57 -11.41 6.30
C ALA A 277 -26.83 -12.48 7.38
N ASN A 278 -27.44 -13.59 6.97
CA ASN A 278 -27.75 -14.72 7.85
C ASN A 278 -26.77 -15.86 7.60
N PHE A 279 -26.41 -16.56 8.67
CA PHE A 279 -25.53 -17.72 8.64
C PHE A 279 -26.24 -18.93 9.21
N ALA A 280 -25.67 -20.12 9.08
CA ALA A 280 -26.16 -21.34 9.71
C ALA A 280 -25.08 -21.88 10.64
N CYS A 281 -25.50 -22.38 11.80
CA CYS A 281 -24.62 -23.10 12.71
C CYS A 281 -24.08 -24.34 11.99
N MET A 282 -22.76 -24.45 11.84
CA MET A 282 -22.17 -25.60 11.15
C MET A 282 -22.34 -26.93 11.91
N LEU A 283 -22.64 -26.88 13.22
CA LEU A 283 -22.88 -28.05 14.05
C LEU A 283 -24.34 -28.50 14.02
N SER A 284 -25.27 -27.55 14.12
CA SER A 284 -26.71 -27.84 14.28
C SER A 284 -27.56 -27.49 13.06
N LEU A 285 -26.96 -26.88 12.04
CA LEU A 285 -27.62 -26.29 10.85
C LEU A 285 -28.68 -25.22 11.17
N MET A 286 -28.79 -24.82 12.44
CA MET A 286 -29.77 -23.84 12.89
C MET A 286 -29.43 -22.47 12.28
N PRO A 287 -30.40 -21.76 11.69
CA PRO A 287 -30.19 -20.41 11.21
C PRO A 287 -29.78 -19.45 12.32
N ILE A 288 -28.79 -18.62 12.03
CA ILE A 288 -28.26 -17.55 12.86
C ILE A 288 -28.66 -16.24 12.18
N SER A 289 -29.63 -15.55 12.75
CA SER A 289 -30.13 -14.29 12.19
C SER A 289 -29.14 -13.15 12.39
N GLY A 290 -29.17 -12.16 11.50
CA GLY A 290 -28.37 -10.94 11.66
C GLY A 290 -28.59 -10.21 12.99
N ASP A 291 -29.80 -10.26 13.55
CA ASP A 291 -30.09 -9.62 14.85
C ASP A 291 -29.53 -10.40 16.04
N TYR A 292 -29.49 -11.73 15.95
CA TYR A 292 -28.78 -12.55 16.93
C TYR A 292 -27.27 -12.25 16.91
N ILE A 293 -26.67 -12.16 15.71
CA ILE A 293 -25.24 -11.82 15.56
C ILE A 293 -24.92 -10.45 16.17
N LYS A 294 -25.76 -9.44 15.93
CA LYS A 294 -25.63 -8.11 16.56
C LYS A 294 -25.75 -8.18 18.08
N THR A 295 -26.67 -9.00 18.60
CA THR A 295 -26.87 -9.18 20.05
C THR A 295 -25.65 -9.83 20.70
N GLU A 296 -25.09 -10.87 20.08
CA GLU A 296 -23.85 -11.52 20.54
C GLU A 296 -22.68 -10.54 20.53
N GLY A 297 -22.51 -9.77 19.45
CA GLY A 297 -21.47 -8.75 19.34
C GLY A 297 -21.59 -7.66 20.40
N LYS A 298 -22.78 -7.08 20.59
CA LYS A 298 -23.05 -6.09 21.66
C LYS A 298 -22.83 -6.65 23.07
N SER A 299 -22.97 -7.96 23.24
CA SER A 299 -22.74 -8.64 24.51
C SER A 299 -21.28 -9.05 24.72
N GLY A 300 -20.36 -8.68 23.82
CA GLY A 300 -18.95 -9.04 23.90
C GLY A 300 -18.66 -10.52 23.63
N ARG A 301 -19.60 -11.27 23.05
CA ARG A 301 -19.46 -12.71 22.74
C ARG A 301 -19.04 -12.98 21.30
N MET A 302 -18.66 -11.95 20.56
CA MET A 302 -18.10 -12.12 19.22
C MET A 302 -16.60 -12.41 19.32
N GLY A 303 -16.19 -13.58 18.83
CA GLY A 303 -14.81 -14.03 18.85
C GLY A 303 -14.16 -14.04 17.46
N ALA A 304 -13.03 -14.76 17.38
CA ALA A 304 -12.38 -15.09 16.12
C ALA A 304 -11.87 -16.54 16.16
N ARG A 305 -11.84 -17.19 15.00
CA ARG A 305 -11.31 -18.55 14.82
C ARG A 305 -10.39 -18.61 13.61
N LEU A 306 -9.19 -19.17 13.78
CA LEU A 306 -8.24 -19.30 12.68
C LEU A 306 -8.73 -20.34 11.66
N MET A 307 -8.87 -19.93 10.39
CA MET A 307 -9.35 -20.79 9.30
C MET A 307 -8.22 -21.38 8.47
N ALA A 308 -7.17 -20.61 8.23
CA ALA A 308 -6.04 -21.03 7.41
C ALA A 308 -4.79 -20.19 7.70
N VAL A 309 -3.63 -20.80 7.48
CA VAL A 309 -2.32 -20.15 7.50
C VAL A 309 -1.80 -20.06 6.07
N VAL A 310 -1.31 -18.89 5.67
CA VAL A 310 -0.73 -18.65 4.35
C VAL A 310 0.77 -18.45 4.53
N ALA A 311 1.56 -19.31 3.91
CA ALA A 311 3.02 -19.27 3.96
C ALA A 311 3.64 -18.94 2.60
N GLU A 312 4.85 -18.40 2.64
CA GLU A 312 5.69 -18.21 1.46
C GLU A 312 6.24 -19.56 0.99
N GLY A 313 5.94 -19.91 -0.26
CA GLY A 313 6.51 -21.06 -0.96
C GLY A 313 7.38 -20.63 -2.14
N VAL A 314 8.11 -21.58 -2.72
CA VAL A 314 9.14 -21.35 -3.75
C VAL A 314 8.62 -20.57 -4.97
N ARG A 315 7.36 -20.80 -5.39
CA ARG A 315 6.75 -20.17 -6.59
C ARG A 315 5.35 -19.62 -6.35
N GLY A 316 5.07 -19.23 -5.10
CA GLY A 316 3.79 -18.66 -4.71
C GLY A 316 3.41 -18.99 -3.28
N ARG A 317 2.14 -18.76 -2.96
CA ARG A 317 1.58 -18.98 -1.63
C ARG A 317 1.30 -20.46 -1.40
N VAL A 318 1.56 -20.92 -0.19
CA VAL A 318 1.15 -22.23 0.31
C VAL A 318 0.05 -22.03 1.34
N TYR A 319 -1.07 -22.72 1.16
CA TYR A 319 -2.20 -22.67 2.09
C TYR A 319 -2.19 -23.91 2.99
N LEU A 320 -2.15 -23.67 4.29
CA LEU A 320 -2.02 -24.67 5.34
C LEU A 320 -3.22 -24.60 6.29
N ALA A 321 -3.57 -25.76 6.86
CA ALA A 321 -4.57 -25.85 7.91
C ALA A 321 -4.11 -25.06 9.16
N PRO A 322 -5.05 -24.53 9.95
CA PRO A 322 -4.72 -23.86 11.21
C PRO A 322 -4.13 -24.87 12.20
N THR A 323 -3.12 -24.45 12.97
CA THR A 323 -2.64 -25.21 14.13
C THR A 323 -3.00 -24.47 15.43
N PRO A 324 -3.22 -25.20 16.54
CA PRO A 324 -3.46 -24.57 17.84
C PRO A 324 -2.34 -23.61 18.27
N GLU A 325 -1.07 -23.91 17.96
CA GLU A 325 0.03 -23.01 18.35
C GLU A 325 -0.08 -21.64 17.68
N HIS A 326 -0.38 -21.59 16.38
CA HIS A 326 -0.52 -20.32 15.67
C HIS A 326 -1.72 -19.48 16.16
N GLU A 327 -2.79 -20.14 16.61
CA GLU A 327 -3.93 -19.46 17.21
C GLU A 327 -3.61 -18.95 18.63
N ALA A 328 -2.94 -19.77 19.45
CA ALA A 328 -2.51 -19.41 20.79
C ALA A 328 -1.55 -18.20 20.77
N ILE A 329 -0.50 -18.25 19.96
CA ILE A 329 0.50 -17.17 19.84
C ILE A 329 -0.14 -15.86 19.36
N ALA A 330 -1.14 -15.93 18.47
CA ALA A 330 -1.84 -14.73 18.05
C ALA A 330 -2.62 -14.05 19.20
N ASN A 331 -3.12 -14.85 20.15
CA ASN A 331 -3.88 -14.39 21.32
C ASN A 331 -2.98 -13.95 22.49
N GLU A 332 -1.69 -14.25 22.46
CA GLU A 332 -0.71 -13.77 23.46
C GLU A 332 -0.40 -12.27 23.33
N ALA A 333 -0.75 -11.65 22.21
CA ALA A 333 -0.47 -10.23 21.96
C ALA A 333 -1.18 -9.31 22.97
N GLN A 334 -0.39 -8.52 23.71
CA GLN A 334 -0.87 -7.56 24.72
C GLN A 334 -0.56 -6.11 24.29
N PRO A 335 -1.49 -5.40 23.63
CA PRO A 335 -1.27 -4.01 23.25
C PRO A 335 -1.21 -3.10 24.48
N GLN A 336 -0.20 -2.24 24.55
CA GLN A 336 -0.06 -1.21 25.60
C GLN A 336 -0.86 0.05 25.28
N TRP A 337 -1.21 0.24 24.02
CA TRP A 337 -1.98 1.38 23.53
C TRP A 337 -3.02 0.91 22.52
N ARG A 338 -4.15 1.62 22.47
CA ARG A 338 -5.22 1.44 21.47
C ARG A 338 -5.78 2.80 21.06
N PRO A 339 -6.19 3.00 19.79
CA PRO A 339 -6.80 4.24 19.38
C PRO A 339 -8.17 4.43 20.07
N SER A 340 -8.35 5.60 20.66
CA SER A 340 -9.60 6.02 21.30
C SER A 340 -10.52 6.75 20.34
N GLY A 341 -11.77 6.97 20.77
CA GLY A 341 -12.75 7.78 20.05
C GLY A 341 -13.75 6.95 19.29
N ASP A 342 -14.99 7.44 19.25
CA ASP A 342 -16.10 6.73 18.65
C ASP A 342 -15.93 6.62 17.13
N VAL A 343 -16.26 5.45 16.59
CA VAL A 343 -16.46 5.29 15.16
C VAL A 343 -17.78 5.96 14.75
N PRO A 344 -17.84 6.62 13.59
CA PRO A 344 -19.10 7.14 13.05
C PRO A 344 -20.19 6.08 13.01
N ALA A 345 -21.42 6.46 13.38
CA ALA A 345 -22.57 5.56 13.33
C ALA A 345 -22.83 4.98 11.92
N ARG A 346 -22.40 5.72 10.88
CA ARG A 346 -22.38 5.25 9.49
C ARG A 346 -20.99 5.45 8.91
N LEU A 347 -20.36 4.35 8.52
CA LEU A 347 -19.11 4.34 7.77
C LEU A 347 -19.40 3.97 6.31
N THR A 348 -18.64 4.58 5.40
CA THR A 348 -18.62 4.19 3.98
C THR A 348 -18.05 2.77 3.89
N GLY A 349 -18.84 1.82 3.37
CA GLY A 349 -18.44 0.40 3.28
C GLY A 349 -19.07 -0.54 4.33
N GLY A 350 -19.90 -0.03 5.25
CA GLY A 350 -20.66 -0.85 6.20
C GLY A 350 -20.54 -0.36 7.65
N THR A 351 -21.51 -0.69 8.50
CA THR A 351 -21.58 -0.21 9.90
C THR A 351 -21.17 -1.28 10.89
N CYS A 352 -20.20 -0.98 11.76
CA CYS A 352 -19.66 -1.91 12.76
C CYS A 352 -20.30 -1.76 14.15
N VAL A 353 -20.83 -0.58 14.48
CA VAL A 353 -21.50 -0.27 15.76
C VAL A 353 -22.60 -1.28 16.15
N PRO A 354 -23.46 -1.78 15.22
CA PRO A 354 -24.45 -2.79 15.57
C PRO A 354 -23.87 -4.10 16.11
N TYR A 355 -22.59 -4.36 15.87
CA TYR A 355 -21.87 -5.56 16.33
C TYR A 355 -21.04 -5.31 17.59
N GLY A 356 -21.21 -4.17 18.26
CA GLY A 356 -20.51 -3.85 19.52
C GLY A 356 -19.15 -3.17 19.35
N LEU A 357 -18.71 -2.92 18.11
CA LEU A 357 -17.46 -2.21 17.81
C LEU A 357 -17.75 -0.71 17.76
N LYS A 358 -17.44 0.02 18.85
CA LYS A 358 -17.86 1.40 19.07
C LYS A 358 -16.70 2.39 18.97
N GLU A 359 -15.49 1.95 19.29
CA GLU A 359 -14.29 2.79 19.22
C GLU A 359 -13.36 2.36 18.08
N TRP A 360 -12.50 3.26 17.62
CA TRP A 360 -11.49 2.94 16.60
C TRP A 360 -10.62 1.73 16.97
N GLY A 361 -10.31 1.56 18.27
CA GLY A 361 -9.54 0.43 18.78
C GLY A 361 -10.23 -0.93 18.57
N ASP A 362 -11.55 -0.98 18.53
CA ASP A 362 -12.31 -2.23 18.35
C ASP A 362 -12.17 -2.82 16.95
N LEU A 363 -11.71 -2.02 15.98
CA LEU A 363 -11.54 -2.43 14.59
C LEU A 363 -10.26 -3.24 14.33
N PHE A 364 -9.39 -3.36 15.35
CA PHE A 364 -8.13 -4.06 15.26
C PHE A 364 -8.09 -5.26 16.21
N THR A 365 -7.40 -6.31 15.81
CA THR A 365 -7.03 -7.39 16.72
C THR A 365 -5.89 -6.91 17.65
N PRO A 366 -5.75 -7.50 18.86
CA PRO A 366 -4.64 -7.18 19.76
C PRO A 366 -3.27 -7.29 19.07
N ARG A 367 -3.07 -8.34 18.25
CA ARG A 367 -1.83 -8.53 17.47
C ARG A 367 -1.60 -7.46 16.41
N GLN A 368 -2.65 -6.96 15.74
CA GLN A 368 -2.51 -5.83 14.81
C GLN A 368 -2.13 -4.54 15.54
N LEU A 369 -2.72 -4.27 16.71
CA LEU A 369 -2.38 -3.11 17.52
C LEU A 369 -0.90 -3.15 17.94
N VAL A 370 -0.44 -4.28 18.49
CA VAL A 370 0.98 -4.47 18.88
C VAL A 370 1.92 -4.21 17.69
N ALA A 371 1.58 -4.70 16.49
CA ALA A 371 2.41 -4.47 15.31
C ALA A 371 2.44 -3.02 14.86
N LEU A 372 1.27 -2.38 14.74
CA LEU A 372 1.15 -0.99 14.32
C LEU A 372 1.85 -0.05 15.29
N THR A 373 1.68 -0.25 16.60
CA THR A 373 2.38 0.56 17.61
C THR A 373 3.87 0.32 17.57
N THR A 374 4.33 -0.93 17.41
CA THR A 374 5.77 -1.22 17.30
C THR A 374 6.42 -0.48 16.14
N PHE A 375 5.79 -0.45 14.96
CA PHE A 375 6.32 0.32 13.82
C PHE A 375 6.24 1.82 14.07
N SER A 376 5.13 2.32 14.62
CA SER A 376 4.97 3.74 14.97
C SER A 376 6.04 4.21 15.96
N ASP A 377 6.33 3.42 16.99
CA ASP A 377 7.33 3.72 18.02
C ASP A 377 8.76 3.62 17.48
N LEU A 378 8.99 2.86 16.41
CA LEU A 378 10.29 2.79 15.74
C LEU A 378 10.58 3.99 14.84
N VAL A 379 9.56 4.72 14.38
CA VAL A 379 9.76 5.92 13.55
C VAL A 379 10.65 6.98 14.23
N PRO A 380 10.37 7.45 15.47
CA PRO A 380 11.25 8.43 16.12
C PRO A 380 12.66 7.89 16.36
N VAL A 381 12.81 6.59 16.63
CA VAL A 381 14.14 5.97 16.79
C VAL A 381 14.89 5.93 15.46
N ALA A 382 14.18 5.68 14.35
CA ALA A 382 14.77 5.76 13.01
C ALA A 382 15.22 7.18 12.68
N ILE A 383 14.44 8.20 13.04
CA ILE A 383 14.80 9.61 12.84
C ILE A 383 16.08 9.95 13.60
N GLU A 384 16.16 9.59 14.89
CA GLU A 384 17.37 9.80 15.71
C GLU A 384 18.57 9.09 15.08
N LYS A 385 18.38 7.85 14.61
CA LYS A 385 19.43 7.08 13.95
C LYS A 385 19.88 7.74 12.64
N CYS A 386 18.96 8.24 11.83
CA CYS A 386 19.28 8.98 10.61
C CYS A 386 20.15 10.20 10.90
N GLN A 387 19.80 10.98 11.93
CA GLN A 387 20.57 12.15 12.34
C GLN A 387 21.99 11.76 12.78
N GLN A 388 22.12 10.72 13.63
CA GLN A 388 23.42 10.23 14.09
C GLN A 388 24.31 9.75 12.94
N ASP A 389 23.74 8.96 12.02
CA ASP A 389 24.46 8.41 10.86
C ASP A 389 24.83 9.53 9.86
N ALA A 390 24.00 10.56 9.72
CA ALA A 390 24.31 11.76 8.93
C ALA A 390 25.50 12.55 9.49
N ILE A 391 25.51 12.81 10.81
CA ILE A 391 26.62 13.47 11.51
C ILE A 391 27.90 12.65 11.38
N ALA A 392 27.82 11.33 11.60
CA ALA A 392 28.97 10.43 11.46
C ALA A 392 29.53 10.39 10.03
N SER A 393 28.68 10.65 9.03
CA SER A 393 29.06 10.77 7.62
C SER A 393 29.62 12.16 7.26
N GLY A 394 29.75 13.07 8.23
CA GLY A 394 30.33 14.40 8.05
C GLY A 394 29.35 15.48 7.60
N ILE A 395 28.03 15.23 7.67
CA ILE A 395 27.01 16.26 7.42
C ILE A 395 26.94 17.16 8.66
N ALA A 396 27.03 18.47 8.46
CA ALA A 396 26.90 19.45 9.53
C ALA A 396 25.51 19.40 10.17
N ASP A 397 25.45 19.61 11.48
CA ASP A 397 24.19 19.74 12.21
C ASP A 397 24.01 21.20 12.67
N ASP A 398 23.04 21.88 12.08
CA ASP A 398 22.66 23.26 12.41
C ASP A 398 21.43 23.31 13.34
N GLY A 399 20.86 22.15 13.71
CA GLY A 399 19.65 22.06 14.51
C GLY A 399 18.39 22.59 13.81
N VAL A 400 18.44 22.82 12.50
CA VAL A 400 17.32 23.36 11.72
C VAL A 400 16.69 22.22 10.90
N GLY A 401 15.42 21.92 11.17
CA GLY A 401 14.69 20.90 10.42
C GLY A 401 14.47 21.27 8.96
N LEU A 402 14.30 20.26 8.10
CA LEU A 402 14.04 20.42 6.67
C LEU A 402 12.80 21.28 6.36
N ASP A 403 11.79 21.27 7.23
CA ASP A 403 10.56 22.07 7.13
C ASP A 403 10.82 23.57 7.40
N ALA A 404 11.83 23.89 8.20
CA ALA A 404 12.32 25.26 8.44
C ALA A 404 13.38 25.72 7.43
N GLY A 405 13.62 24.93 6.37
CA GLY A 405 14.63 25.23 5.34
C GLY A 405 16.03 24.73 5.67
N GLY A 406 16.18 23.89 6.69
CA GLY A 406 17.43 23.24 7.03
C GLY A 406 17.93 22.30 5.93
N SER A 407 19.23 22.03 5.94
CA SER A 407 19.89 21.16 4.96
C SER A 407 20.95 20.22 5.56
N GLY A 408 21.15 20.34 6.87
CA GLY A 408 22.05 19.54 7.70
C GLY A 408 21.45 18.22 8.14
N ALA A 409 21.92 17.71 9.28
CA ALA A 409 21.50 16.41 9.82
C ALA A 409 20.12 16.40 10.51
N THR A 410 19.62 17.56 10.95
CA THR A 410 18.35 17.71 11.69
C THR A 410 17.12 17.82 10.79
#